data_AF-A0A7C7ZNS1-F1
#
_entry.id   AF-A0A7C7ZNS1-F1
#
_cell.length_a   1.000
_cell.length_b   1.000
_cell.length_c   1.000
_cell.angle_alpha   90.00
_cell.angle_beta   90.00
_cell.angle_gamma   90.00
#
_symmetry.space_group_name_H-M   'P 1'
#
loop_
_entity.id
_entity.type
_entity.pdbx_description
1 polymer ?
#
loop_
_entity_poly.entity_id
_entity_poly.type
_entity_poly.pdbx_seq_one_letter_code
_entity_poly.pdbx_strand_id
1 'polypeptide(L)'
;PDTLKELKKSWSVVDSETHVNTFTDMHDIGDQILGAGFQSPVMEMEKLTLTYQTVIDLLRDLKAIGAQTVNTRSKSLMGKDKFQLMIKMYESYRTDGKLPATYEVIYGHAWKKLNELGVIKITNQ
;
A
#
# COMPACT_ATOMS: atom_id res chain seq x y z
N PRO A 1 -7.20 4.25 3.73
CA PRO A 1 -6.90 3.14 2.79
C PRO A 1 -7.19 1.74 3.37
N ASP A 2 -8.01 0.98 2.66
CA ASP A 2 -8.46 -0.39 2.96
C ASP A 2 -7.50 -1.49 2.49
N THR A 3 -6.41 -1.14 1.81
CA THR A 3 -5.40 -2.11 1.37
C THR A 3 -4.91 -2.98 2.54
N LEU A 4 -5.00 -4.31 2.34
CA LEU A 4 -4.69 -5.39 3.27
C LEU A 4 -5.45 -5.34 4.61
N LYS A 5 -6.69 -4.82 4.62
CA LYS A 5 -7.51 -4.72 5.83
C LYS A 5 -7.71 -6.05 6.56
N GLU A 6 -7.83 -7.17 5.84
CA GLU A 6 -8.00 -8.51 6.43
C GLU A 6 -6.74 -8.90 7.23
N LEU A 7 -5.57 -8.62 6.67
CA LEU A 7 -4.28 -8.91 7.30
C LEU A 7 -4.03 -8.01 8.50
N LYS A 8 -4.31 -6.71 8.37
CA LYS A 8 -4.23 -5.74 9.47
C LYS A 8 -5.09 -6.16 10.66
N LYS A 9 -6.35 -6.51 10.41
CA LYS A 9 -7.29 -6.96 11.44
C LYS A 9 -6.86 -8.28 12.07
N SER A 10 -6.29 -9.20 11.29
CA SER A 10 -5.81 -10.48 11.83
C SER A 10 -4.62 -10.28 12.77
N TRP A 11 -3.71 -9.36 12.44
CA TRP A 11 -2.58 -9.00 13.30
C TRP A 11 -2.98 -8.21 14.55
N SER A 12 -3.98 -7.33 14.47
CA SER A 12 -4.39 -6.51 15.62
C SER A 12 -4.97 -7.31 16.80
N VAL A 13 -5.33 -8.58 16.59
CA VAL A 13 -5.78 -9.51 17.64
C VAL A 13 -4.59 -10.18 18.34
N VAL A 14 -3.43 -10.22 17.70
CA VAL A 14 -2.23 -10.89 18.22
C VAL A 14 -1.43 -9.96 19.13
N ASP A 15 -1.19 -8.73 18.68
CA ASP A 15 -0.52 -7.67 19.45
C ASP A 15 -0.77 -6.29 18.82
N SER A 16 -0.17 -5.25 19.42
CA SER A 16 -0.23 -3.86 18.98
C SER A 16 0.96 -3.43 18.10
N GLU A 17 1.79 -4.38 17.65
CA GLU A 17 2.93 -4.06 16.78
C GLU A 17 2.49 -3.85 15.32
N THR A 18 3.28 -3.11 14.55
CA THR A 18 3.01 -2.90 13.12
C THR A 18 3.51 -4.11 12.32
N HIS A 19 2.60 -4.87 11.73
CA HIS A 19 2.93 -6.05 10.89
C HIS A 19 2.60 -5.88 9.41
N VAL A 20 1.85 -4.82 9.06
CA VAL A 20 1.43 -4.51 7.69
C VAL A 20 1.74 -3.05 7.42
N ASN A 21 2.17 -2.75 6.19
CA ASN A 21 2.45 -1.38 5.79
C ASN A 21 1.22 -0.46 5.89
N THR A 22 1.48 0.78 6.29
CA THR A 22 0.55 1.87 6.08
C THR A 22 0.64 2.28 4.62
N PHE A 23 -0.48 2.22 3.92
CA PHE A 23 -0.57 2.63 2.52
C PHE A 23 -1.06 4.07 2.49
N THR A 24 -0.62 4.84 1.50
CA THR A 24 -1.00 6.24 1.29
C THR A 24 -2.41 6.32 0.71
N ASP A 25 -3.21 7.31 1.13
CA ASP A 25 -4.54 7.53 0.56
C ASP A 25 -4.45 8.25 -0.81
N MET A 26 -5.45 8.04 -1.67
CA MET A 26 -5.53 8.70 -2.98
C MET A 26 -5.47 10.23 -2.84
N HIS A 27 -6.10 10.79 -1.81
CA HIS A 27 -6.10 12.23 -1.58
C HIS A 27 -4.69 12.74 -1.27
N ASP A 28 -3.94 12.03 -0.42
CA ASP A 28 -2.57 12.38 -0.07
C ASP A 28 -1.63 12.31 -1.30
N ILE A 29 -1.85 11.34 -2.20
CA ILE A 29 -1.10 11.25 -3.47
C ILE A 29 -1.45 12.44 -4.37
N GLY A 30 -2.74 12.79 -4.48
CA GLY A 30 -3.19 13.96 -5.24
C GLY A 30 -2.55 15.26 -4.74
N ASP A 31 -2.52 15.46 -3.43
CA ASP A 31 -1.87 16.61 -2.79
C ASP A 31 -0.38 16.65 -3.06
N GLN A 32 0.30 15.50 -3.02
CA GLN A 32 1.73 15.39 -3.35
C GLN A 32 2.01 15.72 -4.82
N ILE A 33 1.14 15.30 -5.75
CA ILE A 33 1.24 15.63 -7.17
C ILE A 33 1.14 17.15 -7.38
N LEU A 34 0.17 17.80 -6.74
CA LEU A 34 0.03 19.27 -6.77
C LEU A 34 1.25 19.96 -6.15
N GLY A 35 1.69 19.49 -4.98
CA GLY A 35 2.88 20.02 -4.29
C GLY A 35 4.17 19.90 -5.10
N ALA A 36 4.28 18.89 -5.96
CA ALA A 36 5.39 18.70 -6.90
C ALA A 36 5.31 19.60 -8.16
N GLY A 37 4.30 20.48 -8.25
CA GLY A 37 4.12 21.44 -9.34
C GLY A 37 3.43 20.86 -10.58
N PHE A 38 2.86 19.67 -10.50
CA PHE A 38 1.95 19.18 -11.53
C PHE A 38 0.58 19.87 -11.40
N GLN A 39 -0.17 19.89 -12.49
CA GLN A 39 -1.43 20.61 -12.62
C GLN A 39 -2.52 19.68 -13.12
N SER A 40 -3.75 20.00 -12.73
CA SER A 40 -4.98 19.29 -13.12
C SER A 40 -4.88 17.77 -12.90
N PRO A 41 -4.55 17.29 -11.68
CA PRO A 41 -4.53 15.87 -11.41
C PRO A 41 -5.94 15.28 -11.53
N VAL A 42 -6.06 14.21 -12.31
CA VAL A 42 -7.22 13.32 -12.33
C VAL A 42 -6.80 12.04 -11.64
N MET A 43 -7.46 11.75 -10.51
CA MET A 43 -7.16 10.60 -9.67
C MET A 43 -8.37 9.66 -9.66
N GLU A 44 -8.11 8.36 -9.73
CA GLU A 44 -9.10 7.30 -9.63
C GLU A 44 -8.56 6.20 -8.71
N MET A 45 -9.44 5.55 -7.96
CA MET A 45 -9.08 4.42 -7.12
C MET A 45 -10.05 3.27 -7.36
N GLU A 46 -9.49 2.10 -7.65
CA GLU A 46 -10.22 0.85 -7.74
C GLU A 46 -9.85 -0.06 -6.56
N LYS A 47 -10.87 -0.73 -6.00
CA LYS A 47 -10.69 -1.75 -4.98
C LYS A 47 -10.75 -3.14 -5.61
N LEU A 48 -9.63 -3.84 -5.58
CA LEU A 48 -9.50 -5.22 -6.04
C LEU A 48 -9.48 -6.19 -4.85
N THR A 49 -10.04 -7.38 -5.04
CA THR A 49 -9.91 -8.48 -4.06
C THR A 49 -9.29 -9.68 -4.74
N LEU A 50 -8.03 -9.97 -4.40
CA LEU A 50 -7.37 -11.19 -4.82
C LEU A 50 -7.75 -12.32 -3.86
N THR A 51 -7.76 -13.56 -4.36
CA THR A 51 -8.17 -14.72 -3.57
C THR A 51 -7.07 -15.78 -3.55
N TYR A 52 -6.78 -16.31 -2.36
CA TYR A 52 -5.68 -17.24 -2.11
C TYR A 52 -6.18 -18.57 -1.53
N GLN A 53 -5.42 -19.65 -1.75
CA GLN A 53 -5.75 -20.93 -1.10
C GLN A 53 -5.38 -20.91 0.38
N THR A 54 -4.21 -20.36 0.69
CA THR A 54 -3.69 -20.21 2.06
C THR A 54 -3.16 -18.80 2.28
N VAL A 55 -3.15 -18.34 3.55
CA VAL A 55 -2.54 -17.04 3.90
C VAL A 55 -1.02 -17.06 3.67
N ILE A 56 -0.39 -18.23 3.67
CA ILE A 56 1.04 -18.37 3.38
C ILE A 56 1.33 -17.98 1.92
N ASP A 57 0.44 -18.33 0.99
CA ASP A 57 0.59 -17.95 -0.42
C ASP A 57 0.51 -16.42 -0.57
N LEU A 58 -0.44 -15.77 0.11
CA LEU A 58 -0.51 -14.31 0.19
C LEU A 58 0.77 -13.69 0.76
N LEU A 59 1.30 -14.23 1.86
CA LEU A 59 2.51 -13.68 2.48
C LEU A 59 3.74 -13.85 1.58
N ARG A 60 3.79 -14.91 0.76
CA ARG A 60 4.84 -15.11 -0.25
C ARG A 60 4.75 -14.08 -1.36
N ASP A 61 3.56 -13.77 -1.85
CA ASP A 61 3.36 -12.73 -2.85
C ASP A 61 3.75 -11.36 -2.33
N LEU A 62 3.32 -11.00 -1.11
CA LEU A 62 3.71 -9.76 -0.45
C LEU A 62 5.24 -9.67 -0.28
N LYS A 63 5.88 -10.80 0.04
CA LYS A 63 7.35 -10.90 0.12
C LYS A 63 8.00 -10.68 -1.24
N ALA A 64 7.46 -11.24 -2.31
CA ALA A 64 8.00 -11.12 -3.66
C ALA A 64 7.98 -9.67 -4.17
N ILE A 65 6.95 -8.89 -3.82
CA ILE A 65 6.84 -7.47 -4.19
C ILE A 65 7.47 -6.51 -3.17
N GLY A 66 8.11 -7.02 -2.12
CA GLY A 66 8.75 -6.20 -1.08
C GLY A 66 7.79 -5.57 -0.06
N ALA A 67 6.50 -5.87 -0.11
CA ALA A 67 5.45 -5.34 0.78
C ALA A 67 5.45 -5.94 2.21
N GLN A 68 6.48 -6.73 2.57
CA GLN A 68 6.63 -7.34 3.89
C GLN A 68 7.42 -6.47 4.90
N THR A 69 8.06 -5.39 4.44
CA THR A 69 8.94 -4.56 5.26
C THR A 69 8.18 -3.38 5.84
N VAL A 70 8.00 -3.39 7.16
CA VAL A 70 7.39 -2.31 7.96
C VAL A 70 8.45 -1.42 8.59
N ASN A 71 8.21 -0.10 8.62
CA ASN A 71 9.17 0.89 9.14
C ASN A 71 9.44 0.74 10.66
N THR A 72 8.42 0.34 11.42
CA THR A 72 8.47 0.17 12.89
C THR A 72 8.49 -1.31 13.27
N ARG A 73 9.39 -2.09 12.67
CA ARG A 73 9.48 -3.53 12.94
C ARG A 73 10.00 -3.80 14.35
N SER A 74 9.36 -4.74 15.04
CA SER A 74 9.89 -5.31 16.28
C SER A 74 11.27 -5.93 16.05
N LYS A 75 12.21 -5.68 16.98
CA LYS A 75 13.56 -6.25 16.94
C LYS A 75 13.59 -7.71 17.43
N SER A 76 12.48 -8.21 17.97
CA SER A 76 12.35 -9.59 18.43
C SER A 76 11.98 -10.53 17.29
N LEU A 77 12.31 -11.81 17.45
CA LEU A 77 11.81 -12.86 16.56
C LEU A 77 10.30 -13.03 16.75
N MET A 78 9.60 -13.20 15.62
CA MET A 78 8.18 -13.52 15.65
C MET A 78 7.98 -14.94 16.21
N GLY A 79 7.28 -15.03 17.33
CA GLY A 79 6.96 -16.31 17.96
C GLY A 79 6.04 -17.18 17.10
N LYS A 80 6.24 -18.50 17.14
CA LYS A 80 5.42 -19.48 16.40
C LYS A 80 3.94 -19.35 16.74
N ASP A 81 3.62 -19.22 18.03
CA ASP A 81 2.21 -19.16 18.49
C ASP A 81 1.50 -17.90 18.02
N LYS A 82 2.18 -16.75 18.02
CA LYS A 82 1.67 -15.50 17.45
C LYS A 82 1.33 -15.65 15.97
N PHE A 83 2.24 -16.27 15.22
CA PHE A 83 2.03 -16.49 13.79
C PHE A 83 0.85 -17.45 13.53
N GLN A 84 0.73 -18.53 14.30
CA GLN A 84 -0.40 -19.46 14.20
C GLN A 84 -1.73 -18.79 14.59
N LEU A 85 -1.73 -17.91 15.59
CA LEU A 85 -2.91 -17.14 15.96
C LEU A 85 -3.35 -16.20 14.83
N MET A 86 -2.41 -15.49 14.21
CA MET A 86 -2.71 -14.66 13.03
C MET A 86 -3.34 -15.49 11.90
N ILE A 87 -2.75 -16.65 11.57
CA ILE A 87 -3.31 -17.55 10.54
C ILE A 87 -4.74 -17.94 10.90
N LYS A 88 -4.99 -18.35 12.15
CA LYS A 88 -6.32 -18.75 12.62
C LYS A 88 -7.33 -17.61 12.51
N MET A 89 -6.93 -16.38 12.85
CA MET A 89 -7.80 -15.22 12.69
C MET A 89 -8.08 -14.91 11.22
N TYR A 90 -7.07 -15.04 10.35
CA TYR A 90 -7.22 -14.81 8.92
C TYR A 90 -8.17 -15.83 8.27
N GLU A 91 -8.19 -17.08 8.75
CA GLU A 91 -9.10 -18.12 8.27
C GLU A 91 -10.59 -17.76 8.45
N SER A 92 -10.93 -16.86 9.38
CA SER A 92 -12.31 -16.38 9.54
C SER A 92 -12.85 -15.61 8.32
N TYR A 93 -11.97 -15.13 7.43
CA TYR A 93 -12.34 -14.48 6.18
C TYR A 93 -12.59 -15.45 5.02
N ARG A 94 -12.38 -16.76 5.21
CA ARG A 94 -12.54 -17.74 4.13
C ARG A 94 -13.98 -17.76 3.61
N THR A 95 -14.13 -17.55 2.33
CA THR A 95 -15.40 -17.60 1.61
C THR A 95 -15.19 -18.40 0.32
N ASP A 96 -16.13 -19.28 -0.03
CA ASP A 96 -16.03 -20.14 -1.22
C ASP A 96 -14.71 -20.91 -1.34
N GLY A 97 -14.18 -21.35 -0.19
CA GLY A 97 -12.94 -22.10 -0.11
C GLY A 97 -11.66 -21.28 -0.35
N LYS A 98 -11.74 -19.95 -0.46
CA LYS A 98 -10.59 -19.06 -0.67
C LYS A 98 -10.51 -17.95 0.37
N LEU A 99 -9.31 -17.41 0.54
CA LEU A 99 -9.02 -16.31 1.44
C LEU A 99 -8.90 -14.99 0.66
N PRO A 100 -9.66 -13.95 1.01
CA PRO A 100 -9.62 -12.68 0.31
C PRO A 100 -8.46 -11.81 0.78
N ALA A 101 -7.95 -11.00 -0.13
CA ALA A 101 -6.94 -9.99 0.12
C ALA A 101 -7.31 -8.72 -0.64
N THR A 102 -7.71 -7.68 0.08
CA THR A 102 -8.15 -6.42 -0.53
C THR A 102 -6.95 -5.53 -0.85
N TYR A 103 -6.91 -4.95 -2.05
CA TYR A 103 -5.91 -3.97 -2.49
C TYR A 103 -6.62 -2.79 -3.15
N GLU A 104 -6.07 -1.59 -2.96
CA GLU A 104 -6.50 -0.39 -3.67
C GLU A 104 -5.45 -0.05 -4.72
N VAL A 105 -5.87 0.07 -5.97
CA VAL A 105 -5.03 0.52 -7.08
C VAL A 105 -5.41 1.96 -7.38
N ILE A 106 -4.43 2.85 -7.26
CA ILE A 106 -4.63 4.28 -7.50
C ILE A 106 -4.05 4.61 -8.87
N TYR A 107 -4.89 5.16 -9.74
CA TYR A 107 -4.52 5.70 -11.03
C TYR A 107 -4.46 7.22 -10.94
N GLY A 108 -3.44 7.82 -11.53
CA GLY A 108 -3.24 9.26 -11.51
C GLY A 108 -2.70 9.76 -12.84
N HIS A 109 -3.31 10.83 -13.36
CA HIS A 109 -2.84 11.54 -14.54
C HIS A 109 -2.76 13.03 -14.26
N ALA A 110 -1.66 13.68 -14.61
CA ALA A 110 -1.46 15.11 -14.40
C ALA A 110 -0.49 15.69 -15.44
N TRP A 111 -0.53 17.01 -15.60
CA TRP A 111 0.32 17.74 -16.54
C TRP A 111 1.39 18.53 -15.81
N LYS A 112 2.63 18.55 -16.31
CA LYS A 112 3.66 19.44 -15.80
C LYS A 112 3.94 20.53 -16.83
N LYS A 113 3.74 21.79 -16.43
CA LYS A 113 4.12 22.91 -17.26
C LYS A 113 5.64 23.01 -17.29
N LEU A 114 6.24 22.94 -18.48
CA LEU A 114 7.63 23.34 -18.66
C LEU A 114 7.69 24.86 -18.57
N ASN A 115 8.41 25.36 -17.58
CA ASN A 115 8.78 26.76 -17.54
C ASN A 115 9.96 26.93 -18.49
N GLU A 116 9.74 27.56 -19.64
CA GLU A 116 10.83 28.14 -20.42
C GLU A 116 11.40 29.28 -19.57
N LEU A 117 12.56 29.05 -18.94
CA LEU A 117 13.34 30.12 -18.35
C LEU A 117 13.63 31.10 -19.49
N GLY A 118 13.10 32.32 -19.37
CA GLY A 118 13.10 33.32 -20.42
C GLY A 118 14.48 33.45 -21.07
N VAL A 119 14.50 33.40 -22.40
CA VAL A 119 15.68 33.59 -23.24
C VAL A 119 16.50 34.76 -22.68
N ILE A 120 17.68 34.48 -22.13
CA ILE A 120 18.61 35.53 -21.72
C ILE A 120 19.03 36.24 -23.01
N LYS A 121 18.51 37.45 -23.25
CA LYS A 121 18.98 38.29 -24.35
C LYS A 121 20.39 38.76 -24.02
N ILE A 122 21.39 38.08 -24.58
CA ILE A 122 22.77 38.55 -24.57
C ILE A 122 22.87 39.63 -25.66
N THR A 123 22.68 40.88 -25.29
CA THR A 123 23.03 42.02 -26.17
C THR A 123 24.50 42.33 -25.93
N ASN A 124 25.38 41.93 -26.85
CA ASN A 124 26.71 42.53 -26.94
C ASN A 124 26.58 43.86 -27.70
N GLN A 125 26.98 44.95 -27.05
CA GLN A 125 27.24 46.25 -27.68
C GLN A 125 28.52 46.20 -28.50
#